data_AF-A0A086JVX8-F1
#
_entry.id   AF-A0A086JVX8-F1
#
_cell.length_a   1.000
_cell.length_b   1.000
_cell.length_c   1.000
_cell.angle_alpha   90.00
_cell.angle_beta   90.00
_cell.angle_gamma   90.00
#
_symmetry.space_group_name_H-M   'P 1'
#
loop_
_entity.id
_entity.type
_entity.pdbx_description
1 polymer ?
#
loop_
_entity_poly.entity_id
_entity_poly.type
_entity_poly.pdbx_seq_one_letter_code
_entity_poly.pdbx_strand_id
1 'polypeptide(L)'
;PRCVLEIVKILDGSFSGKTIWSNRNYICSRDLVALQRMGRAQSYAQRVQAKEKRTERLDKLHIEESPLAMENVFGDFVRDSEDRRGKKKRKVEEA
;
A
#
# COMPACT_ATOMS: atom_id res chain seq x y z
N PRO A 1 -25.46 37.70 -9.23
CA PRO A 1 -24.33 36.79 -8.90
C PRO A 1 -24.58 36.18 -7.52
N ARG A 2 -24.30 34.88 -7.32
CA ARG A 2 -24.42 34.19 -6.02
C ARG A 2 -23.05 33.63 -5.65
N CYS A 3 -22.55 33.90 -4.45
CA CYS A 3 -21.30 33.35 -3.93
C CYS A 3 -21.42 33.02 -2.43
N VAL A 4 -20.52 32.16 -1.96
CA VAL A 4 -20.33 31.82 -0.54
C VAL A 4 -18.93 32.27 -0.16
N LEU A 5 -18.83 33.12 0.85
CA LEU A 5 -17.56 33.66 1.33
C LEU A 5 -17.26 33.10 2.71
N GLU A 6 -16.01 32.71 2.93
CA GLU A 6 -15.52 32.28 4.22
C GLU A 6 -14.41 33.23 4.70
N ILE A 7 -14.50 33.67 5.95
CA ILE A 7 -13.53 34.60 6.52
C ILE A 7 -12.25 33.82 6.85
N VAL A 8 -11.12 34.30 6.33
CA VAL A 8 -9.80 33.70 6.56
C VAL A 8 -9.07 34.37 7.71
N LYS A 9 -8.83 35.68 7.61
CA LYS A 9 -8.08 36.46 8.61
C LYS A 9 -8.42 37.95 8.53
N ILE A 10 -8.15 38.66 9.62
CA ILE A 10 -8.25 40.12 9.71
C ILE A 10 -6.85 40.69 9.94
N LEU A 11 -6.48 41.68 9.15
CA LEU A 11 -5.19 42.37 9.20
C LEU A 11 -5.36 43.76 9.81
N ASP A 12 -4.34 44.21 10.54
CA ASP A 12 -4.23 45.56 11.08
C ASP A 12 -3.63 46.48 10.01
N GLY A 13 -4.49 47.08 9.18
CA GLY A 13 -4.10 48.01 8.13
C GLY A 13 -4.86 47.84 6.82
N SER A 14 -4.52 48.67 5.84
CA SER A 14 -5.07 48.57 4.49
C SER A 14 -4.25 47.56 3.68
N PHE A 15 -4.83 46.39 3.43
CA PHE A 15 -4.25 45.27 2.66
C PHE A 15 -2.92 44.68 3.18
N SER A 16 -2.39 45.17 4.30
CA SER A 16 -1.12 44.75 4.91
C SER A 16 -1.17 44.89 6.43
N GLY A 17 -0.07 44.54 7.11
CA GLY A 17 0.06 44.64 8.56
C GLY A 17 -0.09 43.32 9.30
N LYS A 18 -0.08 43.40 10.64
CA LYS A 18 -0.13 42.20 11.50
C LYS A 18 -1.51 41.53 11.44
N THR A 19 -1.55 40.21 11.57
CA THR A 19 -2.82 39.50 11.71
C THR A 19 -3.35 39.68 13.13
N ILE A 20 -4.52 40.31 13.27
CA ILE A 20 -5.16 40.51 14.58
C ILE A 20 -6.10 39.37 14.93
N TRP A 21 -6.61 38.68 13.92
CA TRP A 21 -7.48 37.53 14.10
C TRP A 21 -7.37 36.59 12.90
N SER A 22 -7.45 35.28 13.16
CA SER A 22 -7.51 34.25 12.13
C SER A 22 -8.60 33.23 12.47
N ASN A 23 -9.31 32.78 11.44
CA ASN A 23 -10.31 31.75 11.59
C ASN A 23 -9.62 30.39 11.77
N ARG A 24 -9.78 29.78 12.95
CA ARG A 24 -9.19 28.46 13.25
C ARG A 24 -9.87 27.31 12.51
N ASN A 25 -11.09 27.51 12.04
CA ASN A 25 -11.86 26.49 11.32
C ASN A 25 -11.62 26.54 9.81
N TYR A 26 -11.06 27.65 9.30
CA TYR A 26 -10.73 27.77 7.89
C TYR A 26 -9.56 26.87 7.56
N ILE A 27 -9.75 26.00 6.57
CA ILE A 27 -8.70 25.15 6.03
C ILE A 27 -8.50 25.54 4.57
N CYS A 28 -7.27 25.89 4.21
CA CYS A 28 -6.93 26.20 2.83
C CYS A 28 -7.03 24.94 1.97
N SER A 29 -7.66 25.05 0.78
CA SER A 29 -7.79 23.92 -0.16
C SER A 29 -6.44 23.30 -0.53
N ARG A 30 -5.37 24.10 -0.56
CA ARG A 30 -4.00 23.61 -0.79
C ARG A 30 -3.56 22.62 0.28
N ASP A 31 -3.91 22.87 1.54
CA ASP A 31 -3.52 22.03 2.66
C ASP A 31 -4.30 20.71 2.67
N LEU A 32 -5.57 20.74 2.26
CA LEU A 32 -6.38 19.53 2.04
C LEU A 32 -5.76 18.63 0.96
N VAL A 33 -5.33 19.21 -0.17
CA VAL A 33 -4.66 18.45 -1.23
C VAL A 33 -3.31 17.90 -0.75
N ALA A 34 -2.55 18.69 0.01
CA ALA A 34 -1.28 18.22 0.59
C ALA A 34 -1.50 17.04 1.54
N LEU A 35 -2.53 17.10 2.39
CA LEU A 35 -2.89 16.02 3.31
C LEU A 35 -3.25 14.73 2.55
N GLN A 36 -4.07 14.82 1.50
CA GLN A 36 -4.40 13.67 0.66
C GLN A 36 -3.18 13.07 -0.01
N ARG A 37 -2.27 13.92 -0.53
CA ARG A 37 -1.02 13.46 -1.14
C ARG A 37 -0.13 12.72 -0.14
N MET A 38 0.00 13.26 1.07
CA MET A 38 0.76 12.62 2.15
C MET A 38 0.15 11.27 2.55
N GLY A 39 -1.19 11.20 2.69
CA GLY A 39 -1.88 9.94 2.96
C GLY A 39 -1.59 8.87 1.91
N ARG A 40 -1.64 9.23 0.62
CA ARG A 40 -1.31 8.30 -0.48
C ARG A 40 0.14 7.82 -0.42
N ALA A 41 1.08 8.74 -0.14
CA ALA A 41 2.50 8.40 0.00
C ALA A 41 2.73 7.44 1.18
N GLN A 42 2.07 7.68 2.32
CA GLN A 42 2.15 6.80 3.49
C GLN A 42 1.61 5.40 3.20
N SER A 43 0.44 5.30 2.54
CA SER A 43 -0.11 3.99 2.14
C SER A 43 0.83 3.26 1.17
N TYR A 44 1.50 3.98 0.26
CA TYR A 44 2.51 3.38 -0.61
C TYR A 44 3.70 2.85 0.19
N ALA A 45 4.26 3.65 1.09
CA ALA A 45 5.37 3.25 1.95
C ALA A 45 5.03 1.99 2.79
N GLN A 46 3.83 1.93 3.35
CA GLN A 46 3.35 0.76 4.09
C GLN A 46 3.30 -0.50 3.21
N ARG A 47 2.86 -0.38 1.95
CA ARG A 47 2.85 -1.52 1.02
C ARG A 47 4.26 -2.02 0.70
N VAL A 48 5.20 -1.11 0.49
CA VAL A 48 6.60 -1.45 0.22
C VAL A 48 7.20 -2.19 1.41
N GLN A 49 7.06 -1.64 2.62
CA GLN A 49 7.54 -2.27 3.85
C GLN A 49 6.90 -3.65 4.10
N ALA A 50 5.59 -3.79 3.83
CA ALA A 50 4.91 -5.08 3.96
C ALA A 50 5.44 -6.12 2.95
N LYS A 51 5.79 -5.68 1.74
CA LYS A 51 6.40 -6.55 0.72
C LYS A 51 7.79 -7.02 1.15
N GLU A 52 8.63 -6.11 1.64
CA GLU A 52 9.97 -6.41 2.16
C GLU A 52 9.90 -7.39 3.35
N LYS A 53 9.01 -7.13 4.31
CA LYS A 53 8.81 -8.03 5.45
C LYS A 53 8.32 -9.41 5.01
N ARG A 54 7.52 -9.50 3.95
CA ARG A 54 7.07 -10.78 3.38
C ARG A 54 8.23 -11.54 2.73
N THR A 55 9.10 -10.87 1.97
CA THR A 55 10.26 -11.51 1.35
C THR A 55 11.22 -12.03 2.42
N GLU A 56 11.55 -11.21 3.43
CA GLU A 56 12.39 -11.64 4.55
C GLU A 56 11.82 -12.87 5.29
N ARG A 57 10.49 -12.93 5.44
CA ARG A 57 9.83 -14.08 6.06
C ARG A 57 9.97 -15.34 5.20
N LEU A 58 9.84 -15.23 3.88
CA LEU A 58 10.01 -16.37 2.97
C LEU A 58 11.45 -16.88 2.98
N ASP A 59 12.43 -15.96 2.96
CA ASP A 59 13.84 -16.32 3.01
C ASP A 59 14.18 -17.06 4.31
N LYS A 60 13.64 -16.61 5.45
CA LYS A 60 13.79 -17.30 6.75
C LYS A 60 13.08 -18.64 6.85
N LEU A 61 12.08 -18.88 6.00
CA LEU A 61 11.37 -20.16 5.94
C LEU A 61 12.04 -21.15 4.99
N HIS A 62 13.11 -20.76 4.30
CA HIS A 62 13.90 -21.70 3.52
C HIS A 62 14.59 -22.68 4.47
N ILE A 63 14.08 -23.91 4.49
CA ILE A 63 14.69 -25.03 5.19
C ILE A 63 15.51 -25.77 4.13
N GLU A 64 16.80 -25.97 4.41
CA GLU A 64 17.69 -26.77 3.56
C GLU A 64 17.05 -28.13 3.28
N GLU A 65 17.04 -28.54 2.02
CA GLU A 65 16.47 -29.83 1.64
C GLU A 65 17.27 -30.96 2.29
N SER A 66 16.55 -31.90 2.90
CA SER A 66 17.18 -33.08 3.49
C SER A 66 17.86 -33.90 2.39
N PRO A 67 19.09 -34.40 2.60
CA PRO A 67 19.77 -35.25 1.62
C PRO A 67 18.97 -36.52 1.25
N LEU A 68 18.08 -36.99 2.15
CA LEU A 68 17.18 -38.12 1.90
C LEU A 68 16.02 -37.81 0.94
N ALA A 69 15.76 -36.54 0.62
CA ALA A 69 14.76 -36.15 -0.37
C ALA A 69 15.26 -36.26 -1.82
N MET A 70 16.58 -36.27 -2.02
CA MET A 70 17.20 -36.43 -3.35
C MET A 70 17.41 -37.89 -3.75
N GLU A 71 17.42 -38.81 -2.79
CA GLU A 71 17.37 -40.24 -3.08
C GLU A 71 15.91 -40.64 -3.37
N ASN A 72 15.69 -41.37 -4.47
CA ASN A 72 14.40 -42.01 -4.75
C ASN A 72 14.17 -43.19 -3.78
N VAL A 73 14.12 -42.92 -2.47
CA VAL A 73 13.97 -43.94 -1.41
C VAL A 73 12.58 -44.58 -1.47
N PHE A 74 11.57 -43.84 -1.90
CA PHE A 74 10.21 -44.31 -2.11
C PHE A 74 9.90 -44.28 -3.62
N GLY A 75 10.43 -45.26 -4.38
CA GLY A 75 10.29 -45.29 -5.85
C GLY A 75 8.87 -45.06 -6.36
N ASP A 76 8.75 -44.32 -7.48
CA ASP A 76 7.63 -44.01 -8.41
C ASP A 76 6.15 -43.97 -7.94
N PHE A 77 5.81 -44.23 -6.68
CA PHE A 77 4.43 -44.26 -6.18
C PHE A 77 3.78 -42.87 -6.08
N VAL A 78 4.56 -41.78 -6.13
CA VAL A 78 4.08 -40.41 -5.88
C VAL A 78 3.92 -39.59 -7.18
N ARG A 79 4.52 -40.03 -8.30
CA ARG A 79 4.57 -39.27 -9.56
C ARG A 79 3.20 -39.02 -10.21
N ASP A 80 2.20 -39.86 -9.95
CA ASP A 80 0.87 -39.74 -10.56
C ASP A 80 -0.03 -38.63 -9.98
N SER A 81 0.37 -38.01 -8.86
CA SER A 81 -0.49 -37.04 -8.16
C SER A 81 -0.30 -35.59 -8.62
N GLU A 82 0.89 -35.22 -9.11
CA GLU A 82 1.23 -33.82 -9.42
C GLU A 82 0.73 -33.39 -10.82
N ASP A 83 0.71 -34.29 -11.80
CA ASP A 83 0.22 -34.01 -13.16
C ASP A 83 -1.27 -33.64 -13.20
N ARG A 84 -2.05 -34.06 -12.20
CA ARG A 84 -3.48 -33.71 -12.10
C ARG A 84 -3.71 -32.29 -11.59
N ARG A 85 -2.77 -31.69 -10.85
CA ARG A 85 -2.92 -30.34 -10.30
C ARG A 85 -2.65 -29.23 -11.33
N GLY A 86 -1.79 -29.49 -12.32
CA GLY A 86 -1.49 -28.53 -13.40
C GLY A 86 -2.66 -28.24 -14.35
N LYS A 87 -3.52 -29.23 -14.61
CA LYS A 87 -4.66 -29.07 -15.53
C LYS A 87 -5.81 -28.22 -14.97
N LYS A 88 -5.92 -28.05 -13.64
CA LYS A 88 -7.02 -27.29 -13.03
C LYS A 88 -6.78 -25.77 -13.04
N LYS A 89 -5.53 -25.29 -13.09
CA LYS A 89 -5.22 -23.85 -13.12
C LYS A 89 -5.38 -23.19 -14.50
N ARG A 90 -5.31 -23.94 -15.60
CA ARG A 90 -5.39 -23.38 -16.97
C ARG A 90 -6.81 -23.11 -17.47
N LYS A 91 -7.86 -23.53 -16.75
CA LYS A 91 -9.27 -23.37 -17.19
C LYS A 91 -9.99 -22.12 -16.67
N VAL A 92 -9.31 -21.23 -15.93
CA VAL A 92 -9.94 -20.04 -15.32
C VAL A 92 -9.58 -18.72 -16.03
N GLU A 93 -8.68 -18.74 -17.03
CA GLU A 93 -8.28 -17.53 -17.78
C GLU A 93 -8.99 -17.32 -19.13
N GLU A 94 -9.90 -18.22 -19.53
CA GLU A 94 -10.79 -18.01 -20.69
C GLU A 94 -12.25 -18.26 -20.28
N ALA A 95 -12.91 -17.22 -19.77
CA ALA A 95 -14.36 -17.03 -19.76
C ALA A 95 -14.70 -15.58 -19.45
#